data_AF-A0A8A3PP88-F1
#
_entry.id   AF-A0A8A3PP88-F1
#
_cell.length_a   1.000
_cell.length_b   1.000
_cell.length_c   1.000
_cell.angle_alpha   90.00
_cell.angle_beta   90.00
_cell.angle_gamma   90.00
#
_symmetry.space_group_name_H-M   'P 1'
#
loop_
_entity.id
_entity.type
_entity.pdbx_description
1 polymer ?
#
loop_
_entity_poly.entity_id
_entity_poly.type
_entity_poly.pdbx_seq_one_letter_code
_entity_poly.pdbx_strand_id
1 'polypeptide(L)'
;MLAKPELGKDSSSKSSSLKRKAPEDTSKTVTMLVSSKHMTLASPVFDAILSNGRFKEGTELLIKGKVEIELPDDDPVAFAIGANVIHHRNKMVPVELDTPQILPSCNYNRKVPDI
;
A
#
# COMPACT_ATOMS: atom_id res chain seq x y z
N MET A 1 26.10 39.29 32.94
CA MET A 1 26.93 38.12 32.60
C MET A 1 25.96 36.95 32.42
N LEU A 2 25.54 36.63 31.19
CA LEU A 2 26.14 35.59 30.30
C LEU A 2 26.24 34.23 31.02
N ALA A 3 25.71 33.11 30.51
CA ALA A 3 25.59 32.70 29.12
C ALA A 3 24.50 31.61 28.90
N LYS A 4 24.06 31.48 27.65
CA LYS A 4 23.39 30.30 27.07
C LYS A 4 24.35 29.10 27.01
N PRO A 5 23.83 27.89 26.82
CA PRO A 5 24.45 26.95 25.90
C PRO A 5 23.50 26.63 24.72
N GLU A 6 23.89 27.10 23.54
CA GLU A 6 23.57 26.45 22.27
C GLU A 6 24.70 25.46 21.98
N LEU A 7 24.36 24.20 21.77
CA LEU A 7 25.20 23.30 20.98
C LEU A 7 24.30 22.42 20.13
N GLY A 8 24.08 22.88 18.90
CA GLY A 8 23.62 22.01 17.84
C GLY A 8 24.65 20.93 17.51
N LYS A 9 24.17 19.78 17.05
CA LYS A 9 24.79 19.04 15.95
C LYS A 9 23.81 18.03 15.35
N ASP A 10 23.44 18.37 14.13
CA ASP A 10 23.16 17.51 12.99
C ASP A 10 23.90 16.17 12.96
N SER A 11 23.19 15.12 12.49
CA SER A 11 23.66 14.02 11.63
C SER A 11 22.72 12.82 11.88
N SER A 12 21.81 12.53 10.95
CA SER A 12 22.07 11.61 9.83
C SER A 12 22.48 10.20 10.28
N SER A 13 21.67 9.24 9.83
CA SER A 13 22.06 7.86 9.58
C SER A 13 22.13 6.91 10.78
N LYS A 14 21.03 6.17 10.98
CA LYS A 14 20.95 4.77 10.52
C LYS A 14 19.51 4.28 10.70
N SER A 15 18.80 4.14 9.58
CA SER A 15 17.67 3.22 9.50
C SER A 15 18.22 1.84 9.85
N SER A 16 17.99 1.41 11.07
CA SER A 16 18.24 0.04 11.51
C SER A 16 17.31 -0.84 10.69
N SER A 17 17.84 -1.32 9.56
CA SER A 17 17.26 -2.41 8.81
C SER A 17 17.29 -3.63 9.72
N LEU A 18 16.24 -3.76 10.52
CA LEU A 18 15.94 -4.96 11.28
C LEU A 18 15.64 -6.04 10.26
N LYS A 19 16.70 -6.74 9.88
CA LYS A 19 16.68 -7.96 9.08
C LYS A 19 15.89 -8.98 9.91
N ARG A 20 14.57 -9.04 9.67
CA ARG A 20 13.67 -10.01 10.30
C ARG A 20 14.22 -11.40 9.97
N LYS A 21 14.66 -12.14 10.99
CA LYS A 21 14.85 -13.59 10.90
C LYS A 21 13.47 -14.18 10.62
N ALA A 22 13.30 -14.82 9.47
CA ALA A 22 12.08 -15.56 9.19
C ALA A 22 12.12 -16.88 9.98
N PRO A 23 11.11 -17.19 10.81
CA PRO A 23 10.78 -18.58 11.08
C PRO A 23 10.32 -19.20 9.75
N GLU A 24 10.71 -20.45 9.52
CA GLU A 24 10.30 -21.20 8.33
C GLU A 24 8.79 -21.43 8.42
N ASP A 25 8.04 -20.61 7.71
CA ASP A 25 6.58 -20.54 7.80
C ASP A 25 6.00 -21.31 6.60
N THR A 26 5.37 -22.46 6.88
CA THR A 26 4.63 -23.27 5.89
C THR A 26 3.32 -22.60 5.42
N SER A 27 3.10 -21.36 5.83
CA SER A 27 1.94 -20.54 5.51
C SER A 27 2.08 -19.98 4.09
N LYS A 28 1.22 -20.40 3.15
CA LYS A 28 1.18 -19.91 1.75
C LYS A 28 0.63 -18.48 1.64
N THR A 29 0.94 -17.61 2.60
CA THR A 29 0.41 -16.26 2.68
C THR A 29 1.45 -15.25 2.21
N VAL A 30 1.03 -14.35 1.30
CA VAL A 30 1.91 -13.29 0.77
C VAL A 30 1.52 -11.97 1.43
N THR A 31 2.43 -11.41 2.22
CA THR A 31 2.22 -10.08 2.83
C THR A 31 2.92 -8.99 2.02
N MET A 32 2.20 -7.92 1.68
CA MET A 32 2.75 -6.77 0.95
C MET A 32 2.60 -5.49 1.75
N LEU A 33 3.65 -4.67 1.79
CA LEU A 33 3.60 -3.34 2.39
C LEU A 33 3.33 -2.29 1.31
N VAL A 34 2.18 -1.64 1.42
CA VAL A 34 1.73 -0.59 0.50
C VAL A 34 1.49 0.72 1.26
N SER A 35 1.63 1.85 0.57
CA SER A 35 1.35 3.17 1.16
C SER A 35 -0.14 3.49 1.07
N SER A 36 -0.78 3.63 2.23
CA SER A 36 -2.20 4.00 2.34
C SER A 36 -2.57 5.22 1.50
N LYS A 37 -1.73 6.27 1.53
CA LYS A 37 -1.93 7.49 0.72
C LYS A 37 -2.03 7.23 -0.79
N HIS A 38 -1.25 6.32 -1.35
CA HIS A 38 -1.35 6.02 -2.78
C HIS A 38 -2.57 5.16 -3.08
N MET A 39 -2.90 4.22 -2.18
CA MET A 39 -4.08 3.38 -2.33
C MET A 39 -5.37 4.22 -2.32
N THR A 40 -5.48 5.20 -1.41
CA THR A 40 -6.64 6.10 -1.36
C THR A 40 -6.71 7.03 -2.57
N LEU A 41 -5.57 7.55 -3.04
CA LEU A 41 -5.51 8.40 -4.24
C LEU A 41 -5.91 7.64 -5.51
N ALA A 42 -5.59 6.35 -5.62
CA ALA A 42 -5.83 5.57 -6.82
C ALA A 42 -7.20 4.89 -6.85
N SER A 43 -7.87 4.71 -5.71
CA SER A 43 -9.12 3.95 -5.62
C SER A 43 -10.11 4.56 -4.63
N PRO A 44 -11.33 4.90 -5.08
CA PRO A 44 -12.41 5.34 -4.19
C PRO A 44 -12.80 4.29 -3.13
N VAL A 45 -12.60 3.00 -3.43
CA VAL A 45 -12.88 1.92 -2.47
C VAL A 45 -11.91 1.99 -1.30
N PHE A 46 -10.61 2.11 -1.59
CA PHE A 46 -9.60 2.25 -0.53
C PHE A 46 -9.72 3.57 0.21
N ASP A 47 -10.12 4.66 -0.45
CA ASP A 47 -10.41 5.93 0.21
C ASP A 47 -11.55 5.79 1.25
N ALA A 48 -12.65 5.13 0.87
CA ALA A 48 -13.76 4.89 1.78
C ALA A 48 -13.33 4.06 3.01
N ILE A 49 -12.49 3.04 2.81
CA ILE A 49 -12.03 2.13 3.86
C ILE A 49 -11.00 2.79 4.78
N LEU A 50 -10.03 3.55 4.23
CA LEU A 50 -8.83 3.98 4.96
C LEU A 50 -8.89 5.42 5.49
N SER A 51 -9.62 6.35 4.84
CA SER A 51 -9.44 7.78 5.09
C SER A 51 -10.21 8.34 6.30
N ASN A 52 -11.42 7.83 6.57
CA ASN A 52 -12.38 8.57 7.42
C ASN A 52 -12.73 7.86 8.74
N GLY A 53 -12.01 6.79 9.11
CA GLY A 53 -12.29 6.03 10.33
C GLY A 53 -13.71 5.45 10.41
N ARG A 54 -14.42 5.37 9.28
CA ARG A 54 -15.77 4.80 9.18
C ARG A 54 -15.76 3.29 9.25
N PHE A 55 -14.62 2.71 8.86
CA PHE A 55 -14.33 1.29 8.95
C PHE A 55 -13.25 1.06 10.00
N LYS A 56 -13.21 -0.16 10.54
CA LYS A 56 -12.25 -0.54 11.58
C LYS A 56 -10.82 -0.34 11.11
N GLU A 57 -10.57 -0.61 9.84
CA GLU A 57 -9.28 -0.50 9.17
C GLU A 57 -8.78 0.95 9.16
N GLY A 58 -9.66 1.90 8.81
CA GLY A 58 -9.35 3.32 8.85
C GLY A 58 -9.11 3.82 10.29
N THR A 59 -9.91 3.36 11.25
CA THR A 59 -9.71 3.72 12.67
C THR A 59 -8.37 3.18 13.19
N GLU A 60 -8.05 1.92 12.87
CA GLU A 60 -6.78 1.30 13.26
C GLU A 60 -5.59 2.00 12.61
N LEU A 61 -5.69 2.34 11.32
CA LEU A 61 -4.66 3.08 10.61
C LEU A 61 -4.41 4.46 11.25
N LEU A 62 -5.47 5.17 11.67
CA LEU A 62 -5.35 6.47 12.36
C LEU A 62 -4.67 6.35 13.73
N ILE A 63 -4.98 5.30 14.51
CA ILE A 63 -4.46 5.11 15.87
C ILE A 63 -3.03 4.56 15.85
N LYS A 64 -2.78 3.53 15.04
CA LYS A 64 -1.52 2.76 15.04
C LYS A 64 -0.54 3.19 13.96
N GLY A 65 -0.98 3.98 12.98
CA GLY A 65 -0.18 4.36 11.80
C GLY A 65 0.00 3.23 10.77
N LYS A 66 -0.57 2.05 11.02
CA LYS A 66 -0.60 0.90 10.11
C LYS A 66 -1.84 0.06 10.33
N VAL A 67 -2.23 -0.71 9.32
CA VAL A 67 -3.31 -1.70 9.38
C VAL A 67 -2.95 -2.88 8.49
N GLU A 68 -3.34 -4.09 8.88
CA GLU A 68 -3.22 -5.30 8.08
C GLU A 68 -4.61 -5.67 7.56
N ILE A 69 -4.74 -5.86 6.25
CA ILE A 69 -6.01 -6.16 5.58
C ILE A 69 -5.84 -7.49 4.86
N GLU A 70 -6.70 -8.44 5.18
CA GLU A 70 -6.74 -9.74 4.52
C GLU A 70 -7.55 -9.65 3.23
N LEU A 71 -6.98 -10.20 2.15
CA LEU A 71 -7.58 -10.23 0.81
C LEU A 71 -7.59 -11.67 0.30
N PRO A 72 -8.54 -12.52 0.75
CA PRO A 72 -8.55 -13.94 0.43
C PRO A 72 -8.95 -14.25 -1.03
N ASP A 73 -9.70 -13.34 -1.66
CA ASP A 73 -10.26 -13.53 -3.01
C ASP A 73 -9.36 -12.96 -4.13
N ASP A 74 -8.33 -12.19 -3.76
CA ASP A 74 -7.43 -11.54 -4.71
C ASP A 74 -6.22 -12.43 -5.03
N ASP A 75 -5.88 -12.54 -6.32
CA ASP A 75 -4.63 -13.19 -6.73
C ASP A 75 -3.42 -12.32 -6.30
N PRO A 76 -2.45 -12.88 -5.54
CA PRO A 76 -1.34 -12.09 -5.02
C PRO A 76 -0.43 -11.53 -6.12
N VAL A 77 -0.33 -12.20 -7.28
CA VAL A 77 0.50 -11.70 -8.39
C VAL A 77 -0.17 -10.50 -9.05
N ALA A 78 -1.47 -10.62 -9.35
CA ALA A 78 -2.27 -9.54 -9.91
C ALA A 78 -2.29 -8.31 -8.98
N PHE A 79 -2.49 -8.53 -7.67
CA PHE A 79 -2.47 -7.45 -6.69
C PHE A 79 -1.10 -6.76 -6.62
N ALA A 80 0.01 -7.53 -6.64
CA ALA A 80 1.36 -6.96 -6.64
C ALA A 80 1.61 -6.05 -7.86
N ILE A 81 1.14 -6.46 -9.04
CA ILE A 81 1.22 -5.65 -10.26
C ILE A 81 0.42 -4.36 -10.10
N GLY A 82 -0.85 -4.46 -9.65
CA GLY A 82 -1.70 -3.29 -9.40
C GLY A 82 -1.08 -2.32 -8.39
N ALA A 83 -0.55 -2.84 -7.28
CA ALA A 83 0.15 -2.04 -6.27
C ALA A 83 1.40 -1.36 -6.85
N ASN A 84 2.17 -2.03 -7.70
CA ASN A 84 3.33 -1.42 -8.36
C ASN A 84 2.92 -0.29 -9.31
N VAL A 85 1.82 -0.44 -10.05
CA VAL A 85 1.25 0.62 -10.89
C VAL A 85 0.83 1.82 -10.03
N ILE A 86 0.06 1.59 -8.97
CA ILE A 86 -0.41 2.64 -8.03
C ILE A 86 0.77 3.40 -7.40
N HIS A 87 1.86 2.70 -7.08
CA HIS A 87 3.08 3.28 -6.52
C HIS A 87 4.07 3.83 -7.56
N HIS A 88 3.69 3.90 -8.85
CA HIS A 88 4.54 4.38 -9.94
C HIS A 88 5.88 3.62 -10.06
N ARG A 89 5.89 2.35 -9.64
CA ARG A 89 7.05 1.45 -9.70
C ARG A 89 7.08 0.73 -11.05
N ASN A 90 7.03 1.49 -12.14
CA ASN A 90 6.84 0.95 -13.50
C ASN A 90 7.91 -0.08 -13.91
N LYS A 91 9.12 0.00 -13.36
CA LYS A 91 10.19 -0.99 -13.59
C LYS A 91 9.87 -2.39 -13.03
N MET A 92 8.92 -2.50 -12.12
CA MET A 92 8.48 -3.75 -11.49
C MET A 92 7.17 -4.27 -12.08
N VAL A 93 6.62 -3.59 -13.09
CA VAL A 93 5.43 -4.02 -13.82
C VAL A 93 5.92 -4.78 -15.06
N PRO A 94 5.53 -6.05 -15.24
CA PRO A 94 5.88 -6.80 -16.45
C PRO A 94 5.35 -6.08 -17.70
N VAL A 95 6.14 -6.10 -18.78
CA VAL A 95 5.77 -5.47 -20.06
C VAL A 95 4.70 -6.31 -20.78
N GLU A 96 4.74 -7.62 -20.60
CA GLU A 96 3.78 -8.57 -21.15
C GLU A 96 3.02 -9.21 -20.00
N LEU A 97 1.70 -9.24 -20.11
CA LEU A 97 0.79 -9.80 -19.11
C LEU A 97 -0.17 -10.76 -19.81
N ASP A 98 -0.23 -12.00 -19.34
CA ASP A 98 -1.30 -12.91 -19.75
C ASP A 98 -2.62 -12.42 -19.14
N THR A 99 -3.58 -12.13 -20.00
CA THR A 99 -4.79 -11.37 -19.70
C THR A 99 -5.94 -12.07 -18.94
N PRO A 100 -5.97 -13.39 -18.65
CA PRO A 100 -7.18 -13.95 -18.04
C PRO A 100 -7.37 -13.56 -16.56
N GLN A 101 -6.37 -12.99 -15.88
CA GLN A 101 -6.41 -12.75 -14.42
C GLN A 101 -6.78 -11.32 -14.00
N ILE A 102 -6.56 -10.31 -14.85
CA ILE A 102 -6.71 -8.89 -14.47
C ILE A 102 -8.14 -8.37 -14.77
N LEU A 103 -8.95 -9.15 -15.49
CA LEU A 103 -10.22 -8.70 -16.08
C LEU A 103 -11.56 -9.09 -15.43
N PRO A 104 -11.71 -9.89 -14.34
CA PRO A 104 -13.07 -10.23 -13.90
C PRO A 104 -13.90 -9.01 -13.43
N SER A 105 -13.24 -7.92 -13.02
CA SER A 105 -13.87 -6.82 -12.29
C SER A 105 -13.94 -5.49 -13.03
N CYS A 106 -13.32 -5.38 -14.22
CA CYS A 106 -13.42 -4.19 -15.06
C CYS A 106 -14.78 -4.17 -15.76
N ASN A 107 -15.81 -3.66 -15.08
CA ASN A 107 -17.13 -3.43 -15.65
C ASN A 107 -17.03 -2.34 -16.75
N TYR A 108 -16.82 -2.76 -18.00
CA TYR A 108 -16.64 -1.94 -19.21
C TYR A 108 -17.93 -1.22 -19.66
N ASN A 109 -18.95 -1.10 -18.79
CA ASN A 109 -20.22 -0.45 -19.10
C ASN A 109 -20.39 0.88 -18.32
N ARG A 110 -19.50 1.84 -18.57
CA ARG A 110 -19.92 3.25 -18.53
C ARG A 110 -20.46 3.57 -19.91
N LYS A 111 -21.77 3.38 -20.11
CA LYS A 111 -22.48 4.07 -21.19
C LYS A 111 -22.21 5.56 -21.01
N VAL A 112 -21.46 6.13 -21.95
CA VAL A 112 -21.38 7.58 -22.14
C VAL A 112 -22.78 8.01 -22.59
N PRO A 113 -23.48 8.91 -21.89
CA PRO A 113 -24.74 9.42 -22.41
C PRO A 113 -24.44 10.23 -23.68
N ASP A 114 -25.10 9.88 -24.78
CA ASP A 114 -25.15 10.70 -25.98
C ASP A 114 -25.82 12.05 -25.62
N ILE A 115 -25.23 13.12 -26.16
CA ILE A 115 -25.52 14.53 -25.90
C ILE A 115 -26.91 14.90 -26.42
#